data_AF-A0A971NS64-F1
#
_entry.id   AF-A0A971NS64-F1
#
_cell.length_a   1.000
_cell.length_b   1.000
_cell.length_c   1.000
_cell.angle_alpha   90.00
_cell.angle_beta   90.00
_cell.angle_gamma   90.00
#
_symmetry.space_group_name_H-M   'P 1'
#
loop_
_entity.id
_entity.type
_entity.pdbx_description
1 polymer ?
#
loop_
_entity_poly.entity_id
_entity_poly.type
_entity_poly.pdbx_seq_one_letter_code
_entity_poly.pdbx_strand_id
1 'polypeptide(L)'
;MGYLPISDYALLSNCHTAALASRFGSVDWLPFPRFDSPSVFTRILDHKGGHFSICPAEVEDIERRYLDNTLCIQTVFHTGKGTIILEDLLAVGPNNTGHELGSGSPHALIRRLRCVQGSSPVSIEYAPRFEYGLAIPFMKGTEEGIYAEGSTSILFLTSQLNFRQADSIARADVNLQQGDEYYFALEYCSTSDMPIYPWPKEKMIQYFRGTINAWRSWSILHQNYQGPWKDMVHASGRFLQALTYYPTGAIIAAPTTSLPESSGGSRNWDYRFCWIRDASFTHNALWVAACPDESIKYFDFTAHAALSHIKRNLHVQAVFGIGGEHDLSERELPHLSGWRGSRPVRVGNNAWKQKQMDIYGELLDAAMILKDYVKVQDRETRIVLADMADIASLKWMEKDQGIWEIRAPARHFTYSKLMCWVAVDRAIGMAEMIEANDRVASWKKTRKAIKDSILSYAWNSELEAFTQTFQGADLDASTLMMPIVGFIRGD
;
A
#
# COMPACT_ATOMS: atom_id res chain seq x y z
N MET A 1 6.94 14.43 -23.61
CA MET A 1 6.58 15.03 -22.30
C MET A 1 7.54 14.49 -21.25
N GLY A 2 7.99 15.34 -20.32
CA GLY A 2 8.80 14.88 -19.19
C GLY A 2 7.99 14.07 -18.18
N TYR A 3 8.67 13.47 -17.21
CA TYR A 3 8.00 12.77 -16.11
C TYR A 3 7.12 13.70 -15.30
N LEU A 4 5.87 13.29 -15.08
CA LEU A 4 4.95 14.00 -14.21
C LEU A 4 5.43 13.97 -12.76
N PRO A 5 5.27 15.08 -12.01
CA PRO A 5 5.36 15.06 -10.55
C PRO A 5 4.52 13.92 -9.96
N ILE A 6 5.05 13.24 -8.95
CA ILE A 6 4.31 12.15 -8.28
C ILE A 6 2.99 12.67 -7.69
N SER A 7 2.97 13.94 -7.23
CA SER A 7 1.78 14.62 -6.72
C SER A 7 0.66 14.85 -7.75
N ASP A 8 0.94 14.70 -9.05
CA ASP A 8 -0.07 14.83 -10.11
C ASP A 8 -0.80 13.50 -10.38
N TYR A 9 -0.50 12.45 -9.62
CA TYR A 9 -1.17 11.16 -9.69
C TYR A 9 -2.17 10.98 -8.53
N ALA A 10 -3.37 10.52 -8.85
CA ALA A 10 -4.37 10.09 -7.88
C ALA A 10 -4.30 8.57 -7.68
N LEU A 11 -4.33 8.13 -6.42
CA LEU A 11 -4.44 6.72 -6.06
C LEU A 11 -5.87 6.22 -6.24
N LEU A 12 -6.02 5.08 -6.90
CA LEU A 12 -7.22 4.25 -6.93
C LEU A 12 -6.91 2.93 -6.23
N SER A 13 -7.88 2.33 -5.56
CA SER A 13 -7.72 1.01 -4.93
C SER A 13 -9.03 0.23 -4.92
N ASN A 14 -8.91 -1.10 -5.03
CA ASN A 14 -9.97 -2.06 -4.75
C ASN A 14 -9.62 -2.98 -3.57
N CYS A 15 -8.63 -2.59 -2.75
CA CYS A 15 -8.06 -3.38 -1.66
C CYS A 15 -7.42 -4.71 -2.10
N HIS A 16 -7.19 -4.91 -3.39
CA HIS A 16 -6.40 -6.02 -3.93
C HIS A 16 -5.16 -5.50 -4.67
N THR A 17 -5.35 -4.41 -5.42
CA THR A 17 -4.31 -3.68 -6.12
C THR A 17 -4.61 -2.17 -6.11
N ALA A 18 -3.67 -1.39 -6.64
CA ALA A 18 -3.77 0.05 -6.78
C ALA A 18 -3.39 0.53 -8.19
N ALA A 19 -4.06 1.58 -8.65
CA ALA A 19 -3.72 2.26 -9.89
C ALA A 19 -3.34 3.71 -9.60
N LEU A 20 -2.45 4.29 -10.42
CA LEU A 20 -2.14 5.71 -10.38
C LEU A 20 -2.65 6.42 -11.63
N ALA A 21 -3.65 7.29 -11.44
CA ALA A 21 -4.28 8.08 -12.49
C ALA A 21 -3.68 9.50 -12.55
N SER A 22 -2.98 9.80 -13.63
CA SER A 22 -2.46 11.12 -13.97
C SER A 22 -3.58 12.16 -14.10
N ARG A 23 -3.28 13.42 -13.74
CA ARG A 23 -4.17 14.56 -13.98
C ARG A 23 -4.53 14.78 -15.44
N PHE A 24 -3.75 14.23 -16.37
CA PHE A 24 -3.99 14.33 -17.81
C PHE A 24 -4.84 13.17 -18.36
N GLY A 25 -5.46 12.36 -17.51
CA GLY A 25 -6.38 11.30 -17.92
C GLY A 25 -5.70 9.98 -18.32
N SER A 26 -4.46 9.75 -17.91
CA SER A 26 -3.73 8.49 -18.14
C SER A 26 -3.60 7.67 -16.85
N VAL A 27 -3.80 6.36 -16.93
CA VAL A 27 -3.40 5.43 -15.87
C VAL A 27 -2.03 4.88 -16.23
N ASP A 28 -1.02 5.24 -15.43
CA ASP A 28 0.40 5.02 -15.73
C ASP A 28 1.05 3.96 -14.84
N TRP A 29 0.35 3.53 -13.79
CA TRP A 29 0.76 2.45 -12.90
C TRP A 29 -0.45 1.57 -12.61
N LEU A 30 -0.30 0.27 -12.82
CA LEU A 30 -1.32 -0.73 -12.48
C LEU A 30 -0.68 -2.13 -12.45
N PRO A 31 -0.46 -2.72 -11.26
CA PRO A 31 -0.23 -4.14 -11.10
C PRO A 31 -1.55 -4.90 -11.01
N PHE A 32 -1.56 -6.11 -11.56
CA PHE A 32 -2.69 -7.03 -11.43
C PHE A 32 -2.18 -8.45 -11.19
N PRO A 33 -2.92 -9.27 -10.42
CA PRO A 33 -4.14 -8.92 -9.68
C PRO A 33 -3.88 -8.26 -8.33
N ARG A 34 -2.64 -8.34 -7.81
CA ARG A 34 -2.23 -7.91 -6.47
C ARG A 34 -1.34 -6.68 -6.51
N PHE A 35 -1.23 -5.98 -5.38
CA PHE A 35 -0.27 -4.87 -5.20
C PHE A 35 1.17 -5.26 -5.59
N ASP A 36 1.63 -6.44 -5.17
CA ASP A 36 2.98 -6.95 -5.38
C ASP A 36 3.17 -7.70 -6.72
N SER A 37 2.12 -7.83 -7.53
CA SER A 37 2.21 -8.44 -8.86
C SER A 37 3.05 -7.60 -9.84
N PRO A 38 3.58 -8.22 -10.91
CA PRO A 38 4.14 -7.47 -12.02
C PRO A 38 3.15 -6.49 -12.64
N SER A 39 3.60 -5.28 -12.93
CA SER A 39 2.73 -4.25 -13.49
C SER A 39 2.45 -4.46 -14.98
N VAL A 40 1.20 -4.19 -15.37
CA VAL A 40 0.76 -4.12 -16.76
C VAL A 40 0.85 -2.69 -17.32
N PHE A 41 0.87 -1.69 -16.43
CA PHE A 41 1.22 -0.30 -16.71
C PHE A 41 2.33 0.15 -15.76
N THR A 42 3.39 0.72 -16.33
CA THR A 42 4.64 1.11 -15.66
C THR A 42 5.18 2.41 -16.24
N ARG A 43 4.32 3.19 -16.93
CA ARG A 43 4.69 4.44 -17.56
C ARG A 43 5.32 5.45 -16.59
N ILE A 44 4.92 5.40 -15.32
CA ILE A 44 5.49 6.25 -14.28
C ILE A 44 7.02 6.06 -14.12
N LEU A 45 7.56 4.88 -14.41
CA LEU A 45 8.99 4.58 -14.36
C LEU A 45 9.67 4.72 -15.73
N ASP A 46 8.96 4.44 -16.82
CA ASP A 46 9.49 4.60 -18.17
C ASP A 46 8.38 4.89 -19.17
N HIS A 47 8.50 5.91 -20.03
CA HIS A 47 7.50 6.24 -21.06
C HIS A 47 7.00 5.05 -21.92
N LYS A 48 7.82 4.02 -22.12
CA LYS A 48 7.47 2.79 -22.86
C LYS A 48 6.81 1.72 -22.01
N GLY A 49 6.72 1.90 -20.69
CA GLY A 49 6.25 0.95 -19.69
C GLY A 49 4.75 0.66 -19.70
N GLY A 50 4.01 1.11 -20.71
CA GLY A 50 2.58 0.84 -20.88
C GLY A 50 1.66 1.68 -20.01
N HIS A 51 0.43 1.86 -20.49
CA HIS A 51 -0.57 2.76 -19.91
C HIS A 51 -1.96 2.58 -20.53
N PHE A 52 -2.94 3.31 -19.99
CA PHE A 52 -4.23 3.55 -20.63
C PHE A 52 -4.62 5.04 -20.50
N SER A 53 -4.66 5.78 -21.62
CA SER A 53 -4.97 7.22 -21.65
C SER A 53 -6.30 7.53 -22.32
N ILE A 54 -7.02 8.52 -21.76
CA ILE A 54 -8.22 9.15 -22.30
C ILE A 54 -8.00 10.66 -22.13
N CYS A 55 -7.68 11.34 -23.22
CA CYS A 55 -7.23 12.73 -23.21
C CYS A 55 -8.06 13.58 -24.16
N PRO A 56 -8.84 14.56 -23.65
CA PRO A 56 -9.45 15.58 -24.50
C PRO A 56 -8.40 16.43 -25.21
N ALA A 57 -8.71 16.88 -26.42
CA ALA A 57 -7.89 17.85 -27.14
C ALA A 57 -8.11 19.27 -26.61
N GLU A 58 -7.15 20.17 -26.85
CA GLU A 58 -7.30 21.62 -26.58
C GLU A 58 -7.72 21.93 -25.12
N VAL A 59 -7.17 21.21 -24.15
CA VAL A 59 -7.43 21.43 -22.72
C VAL A 59 -6.77 22.73 -22.27
N GLU A 60 -7.58 23.63 -21.73
CA GLU A 60 -7.17 24.93 -21.20
C GLU A 60 -6.98 24.89 -19.68
N ASP A 61 -7.83 24.14 -18.98
CA ASP A 61 -7.77 23.98 -17.53
C ASP A 61 -8.21 22.58 -17.07
N ILE A 62 -7.71 22.15 -15.90
CA ILE A 62 -7.98 20.83 -15.31
C ILE A 62 -8.26 20.97 -13.81
N GLU A 63 -9.47 20.61 -13.42
CA GLU A 63 -9.87 20.45 -12.02
C GLU A 63 -9.91 18.97 -11.62
N ARG A 64 -9.55 18.67 -10.37
CA ARG A 64 -9.59 17.30 -9.84
C ARG A 64 -10.09 17.25 -8.42
N ARG A 65 -10.88 16.22 -8.13
CA ARG A 65 -11.29 15.86 -6.78
C ARG A 65 -11.65 14.40 -6.70
N TYR A 66 -11.42 13.80 -5.54
CA TYR A 66 -12.13 12.57 -5.22
C TYR A 66 -13.61 12.88 -5.02
N LEU A 67 -14.50 12.03 -5.54
CA LEU A 67 -15.91 12.13 -5.20
C LEU A 67 -16.06 11.97 -3.68
N ASP A 68 -16.92 12.79 -3.07
CA ASP A 68 -17.03 12.90 -1.62
C ASP A 68 -17.12 11.53 -0.95
N ASN A 69 -16.21 11.32 0.01
CA ASN A 69 -16.06 10.10 0.79
C ASN A 69 -15.77 8.84 -0.05
N THR A 70 -15.00 8.96 -1.13
CA THR A 70 -14.56 7.83 -1.97
C THR A 70 -13.11 7.91 -2.43
N LEU A 71 -12.64 6.84 -3.06
CA LEU A 71 -11.43 6.82 -3.91
C LEU A 71 -11.76 6.76 -5.41
N CYS A 72 -12.93 7.26 -5.83
CA CYS A 72 -13.23 7.53 -7.22
C CYS A 72 -12.73 8.94 -7.55
N ILE A 73 -11.78 9.06 -8.49
CA ILE A 73 -11.25 10.35 -8.90
C ILE A 73 -12.09 10.93 -10.05
N GLN A 74 -12.53 12.17 -9.91
CA GLN A 74 -13.14 12.95 -10.97
C GLN A 74 -12.11 13.96 -11.49
N THR A 75 -11.87 13.95 -12.79
CA THR A 75 -11.07 14.94 -13.52
C THR A 75 -11.99 15.68 -14.48
N VAL A 76 -12.07 16.99 -14.34
CA VAL A 76 -12.84 17.87 -15.22
C VAL A 76 -11.86 18.60 -16.12
N PHE A 77 -12.03 18.43 -17.42
CA PHE A 77 -11.26 19.11 -18.45
C PHE A 77 -12.10 20.22 -19.04
N HIS A 78 -11.62 21.45 -18.91
CA HIS A 78 -12.16 22.61 -19.61
C HIS A 78 -11.39 22.78 -20.91
N THR A 79 -12.12 22.75 -22.02
CA THR A 79 -11.60 22.96 -23.37
C THR A 79 -12.25 24.21 -23.95
N GLY A 80 -11.66 24.79 -25.00
CA GLY A 80 -12.23 25.98 -25.63
C GLY A 80 -13.65 25.81 -26.20
N LYS A 81 -14.16 24.57 -26.32
CA LYS A 81 -15.47 24.24 -26.91
C LYS A 81 -16.39 23.41 -26.03
N GLY A 82 -15.96 23.01 -24.83
CA GLY A 82 -16.76 22.15 -23.98
C GLY A 82 -16.08 21.73 -22.68
N THR A 83 -16.86 21.04 -21.85
CA THR A 83 -16.43 20.53 -20.54
C THR A 83 -16.58 19.02 -20.53
N ILE A 84 -15.46 18.31 -20.38
CA ILE A 84 -15.39 16.84 -20.37
C ILE A 84 -15.09 16.37 -18.96
N ILE A 85 -15.80 15.35 -18.49
CA ILE A 85 -15.58 14.73 -17.19
C ILE A 85 -15.10 13.30 -17.40
N LEU A 86 -13.97 12.96 -16.78
CA LEU A 86 -13.44 11.62 -16.67
C LEU A 86 -13.46 11.18 -15.22
N GLU A 87 -14.08 10.04 -14.95
CA GLU A 87 -14.12 9.43 -13.61
C GLU A 87 -13.48 8.05 -13.65
N ASP A 88 -12.45 7.84 -12.82
CA ASP A 88 -11.70 6.60 -12.76
C ASP A 88 -11.85 5.93 -11.39
N LEU A 89 -12.05 4.61 -11.37
CA LEU A 89 -12.04 3.80 -10.16
C LEU A 89 -11.54 2.38 -10.42
N LEU A 90 -10.95 1.75 -9.40
CA LEU A 90 -10.79 0.30 -9.37
C LEU A 90 -12.04 -0.30 -8.75
N ALA A 91 -12.68 -1.20 -9.48
CA ALA A 91 -13.95 -1.78 -9.09
C ALA A 91 -13.81 -2.67 -7.84
N VAL A 92 -14.74 -2.51 -6.91
CA VAL A 92 -15.04 -3.48 -5.85
C VAL A 92 -16.37 -4.17 -6.17
N GLY A 93 -16.69 -5.27 -5.48
CA GLY A 93 -17.98 -5.93 -5.65
C GLY A 93 -19.13 -4.96 -5.35
N PRO A 94 -20.25 -5.03 -6.10
CA PRO A 94 -21.28 -3.99 -6.08
C PRO A 94 -22.03 -3.87 -4.74
N ASN A 95 -21.92 -4.89 -3.87
CA ASN A 95 -22.59 -4.97 -2.57
C ASN A 95 -21.59 -5.01 -1.39
N ASN A 96 -20.33 -4.66 -1.63
CA ASN A 96 -19.24 -4.76 -0.66
C ASN A 96 -19.17 -3.54 0.24
N THR A 97 -20.20 -3.35 1.06
CA THR A 97 -20.34 -2.17 1.91
C THR A 97 -19.68 -2.36 3.27
N GLY A 98 -19.30 -1.25 3.91
CA GLY A 98 -18.66 -1.26 5.21
C GLY A 98 -17.37 -2.07 5.26
N HIS A 99 -17.23 -2.96 6.25
CA HIS A 99 -16.01 -3.77 6.46
C HIS A 99 -15.76 -4.81 5.36
N GLU A 100 -16.74 -5.06 4.49
CA GLU A 100 -16.59 -5.96 3.33
C GLU A 100 -15.96 -5.26 2.12
N LEU A 101 -15.52 -3.99 2.24
CA LEU A 101 -14.89 -3.25 1.16
C LEU A 101 -13.68 -4.01 0.58
N GLY A 102 -13.81 -4.43 -0.70
CA GLY A 102 -12.80 -5.23 -1.40
C GLY A 102 -13.18 -6.72 -1.57
N SER A 103 -14.15 -7.24 -0.82
CA SER A 103 -14.57 -8.65 -0.81
C SER A 103 -15.02 -9.21 -2.18
N GLY A 104 -14.18 -9.95 -2.88
CA GLY A 104 -14.51 -10.40 -4.24
C GLY A 104 -14.41 -9.27 -5.27
N SER A 105 -13.37 -8.44 -5.16
CA SER A 105 -13.02 -7.49 -6.21
C SER A 105 -12.85 -8.21 -7.56
N PRO A 106 -13.43 -7.69 -8.66
CA PRO A 106 -13.35 -8.31 -9.98
C PRO A 106 -12.04 -8.02 -10.73
N HIS A 107 -11.04 -7.42 -10.08
CA HIS A 107 -9.77 -7.00 -10.71
C HIS A 107 -9.98 -6.16 -11.98
N ALA A 108 -10.88 -5.17 -11.90
CA ALA A 108 -11.23 -4.32 -13.04
C ALA A 108 -11.02 -2.83 -12.76
N LEU A 109 -10.43 -2.11 -13.71
CA LEU A 109 -10.43 -0.65 -13.78
C LEU A 109 -11.65 -0.21 -14.60
N ILE A 110 -12.51 0.64 -14.03
CA ILE A 110 -13.64 1.23 -14.75
C ILE A 110 -13.39 2.72 -14.92
N ARG A 111 -13.60 3.20 -16.15
CA ARG A 111 -13.44 4.61 -16.52
C ARG A 111 -14.72 5.09 -17.18
N ARG A 112 -15.27 6.21 -16.71
CA ARG A 112 -16.45 6.84 -17.27
C ARG A 112 -16.09 8.19 -17.88
N LEU A 113 -16.39 8.35 -19.16
CA LEU A 113 -16.13 9.56 -19.94
C LEU A 113 -17.45 10.22 -20.31
N ARG A 114 -17.62 11.51 -20.01
CA ARG A 114 -18.84 12.28 -20.31
C ARG A 114 -18.53 13.65 -20.86
N CYS A 115 -19.34 14.12 -21.82
CA CYS A 115 -19.39 15.54 -22.17
C CYS A 115 -20.60 16.18 -21.52
N VAL A 116 -20.36 17.10 -20.59
CA VAL A 116 -21.46 17.77 -19.85
C VAL A 116 -21.88 19.10 -20.49
N GLN A 117 -21.03 19.67 -21.34
CA GLN A 117 -21.30 20.92 -22.04
C GLN A 117 -20.51 20.97 -23.35
N GLY A 118 -21.15 21.41 -24.44
CA GLY A 118 -20.47 21.67 -25.71
C GLY A 118 -19.96 20.41 -26.40
N SER A 119 -18.75 20.46 -26.94
CA SER A 119 -18.12 19.32 -27.63
C SER A 119 -16.60 19.36 -27.56
N SER A 120 -15.95 18.19 -27.60
CA SER A 120 -14.49 18.09 -27.69
C SER A 120 -14.06 16.79 -28.36
N PRO A 121 -13.04 16.83 -29.26
CA PRO A 121 -12.30 15.63 -29.63
C PRO A 121 -11.62 15.03 -28.39
N VAL A 122 -11.63 13.70 -28.30
CA VAL A 122 -10.93 12.93 -27.27
C VAL A 122 -10.16 11.80 -27.95
N SER A 123 -8.86 11.73 -27.65
CA SER A 123 -8.00 10.64 -28.09
C SER A 123 -7.79 9.65 -26.96
N ILE A 124 -7.84 8.36 -27.32
CA ILE A 124 -7.73 7.25 -26.40
C ILE A 124 -6.60 6.35 -26.89
N GLU A 125 -5.65 6.03 -26.01
CA GLU A 125 -4.55 5.11 -26.29
C GLU A 125 -4.46 4.05 -25.19
N TYR A 126 -4.53 2.78 -25.59
CA TYR A 126 -4.33 1.62 -24.73
C TYR A 126 -3.08 0.87 -25.18
N ALA A 127 -2.05 0.86 -24.33
CA ALA A 127 -0.80 0.17 -24.61
C ALA A 127 -0.40 -0.68 -23.39
N PRO A 128 -0.97 -1.89 -23.22
CA PRO A 128 -0.58 -2.80 -22.15
C PRO A 128 0.85 -3.29 -22.33
N ARG A 129 1.60 -3.41 -21.23
CA ARG A 129 2.99 -3.88 -21.18
C ARG A 129 3.18 -4.75 -19.94
N PHE A 130 3.06 -6.06 -20.14
CA PHE A 130 3.09 -7.04 -19.07
C PHE A 130 4.50 -7.20 -18.48
N GLU A 131 4.57 -7.69 -17.25
CA GLU A 131 5.82 -7.97 -16.56
C GLU A 131 6.77 -6.76 -16.48
N TYR A 132 6.26 -5.59 -16.07
CA TYR A 132 7.01 -4.33 -16.07
C TYR A 132 7.55 -3.95 -17.46
N GLY A 133 6.80 -4.32 -18.51
CA GLY A 133 7.13 -4.12 -19.91
C GLY A 133 8.20 -5.04 -20.50
N LEU A 134 8.50 -6.17 -19.86
CA LEU A 134 9.31 -7.23 -20.46
C LEU A 134 8.55 -8.01 -21.53
N ALA A 135 7.24 -8.17 -21.37
CA ALA A 135 6.39 -8.90 -22.30
C ALA A 135 5.56 -7.95 -23.16
N ILE A 136 5.79 -8.00 -24.48
CA ILE A 136 4.95 -7.34 -25.48
C ILE A 136 3.73 -8.24 -25.72
N PRO A 137 2.50 -7.74 -25.56
CA PRO A 137 1.34 -8.59 -25.63
C PRO A 137 0.94 -8.94 -27.06
N PHE A 138 0.37 -10.15 -27.19
CA PHE A 138 -0.53 -10.45 -28.29
C PHE A 138 -1.83 -9.69 -28.08
N MET A 139 -2.27 -8.94 -29.09
CA MET A 139 -3.48 -8.14 -29.00
C MET A 139 -4.43 -8.48 -30.16
N LYS A 140 -5.72 -8.58 -29.85
CA LYS A 140 -6.78 -8.86 -30.81
C LYS A 140 -7.97 -7.93 -30.54
N GLY A 141 -8.32 -7.13 -31.54
CA GLY A 141 -9.58 -6.39 -31.54
C GLY A 141 -10.80 -7.31 -31.72
N THR A 142 -11.88 -6.98 -31.03
CA THR A 142 -13.20 -7.59 -31.16
C THR A 142 -14.25 -6.49 -31.36
N GLU A 143 -15.51 -6.85 -31.58
CA GLU A 143 -16.60 -5.85 -31.68
C GLU A 143 -16.85 -5.13 -30.34
N GLU A 144 -16.54 -5.79 -29.24
CA GLU A 144 -16.78 -5.34 -27.87
C GLU A 144 -15.54 -4.74 -27.19
N GLY A 145 -14.38 -4.72 -27.87
CA GLY A 145 -13.17 -4.14 -27.31
C GLY A 145 -11.86 -4.78 -27.78
N ILE A 146 -10.90 -4.87 -26.86
CA ILE A 146 -9.55 -5.37 -27.14
C ILE A 146 -9.17 -6.45 -26.12
N TYR A 147 -8.87 -7.64 -26.61
CA TYR A 147 -8.20 -8.70 -25.88
C TYR A 147 -6.68 -8.49 -25.96
N ALA A 148 -5.99 -8.59 -24.82
CA ALA A 148 -4.54 -8.56 -24.74
C ALA A 148 -4.03 -9.67 -23.81
N GLU A 149 -3.07 -10.46 -24.27
CA GLU A 149 -2.47 -11.55 -23.51
C GLU A 149 -0.95 -11.38 -23.49
N GLY A 150 -0.36 -11.55 -22.31
CA GLY A 150 1.08 -11.58 -22.12
C GLY A 150 1.43 -12.57 -21.03
N SER A 151 2.23 -13.60 -21.37
CA SER A 151 2.52 -14.70 -20.45
C SER A 151 1.22 -15.42 -20.04
N THR A 152 0.97 -15.65 -18.75
CA THR A 152 -0.27 -16.23 -18.22
C THR A 152 -1.32 -15.18 -17.82
N SER A 153 -1.06 -13.89 -18.12
CA SER A 153 -1.91 -12.77 -17.76
C SER A 153 -2.73 -12.29 -18.96
N ILE A 154 -4.02 -12.10 -18.75
CA ILE A 154 -4.96 -11.64 -19.77
C ILE A 154 -5.62 -10.35 -19.30
N LEU A 155 -5.77 -9.41 -20.23
CA LEU A 155 -6.55 -8.19 -20.06
C LEU A 155 -7.60 -8.10 -21.15
N PHE A 156 -8.85 -7.83 -20.76
CA PHE A 156 -9.90 -7.48 -21.70
C PHE A 156 -10.34 -6.04 -21.47
N LEU A 157 -10.04 -5.16 -22.43
CA LEU A 157 -10.58 -3.81 -22.46
C LEU A 157 -11.93 -3.84 -23.17
N THR A 158 -13.03 -3.80 -22.42
CA THR A 158 -14.37 -3.62 -22.98
C THR A 158 -14.62 -2.15 -23.30
N SER A 159 -15.11 -1.86 -24.51
CA SER A 159 -15.41 -0.50 -24.96
C SER A 159 -16.53 -0.47 -25.99
N GLN A 160 -17.25 0.65 -26.08
CA GLN A 160 -18.23 0.91 -27.15
C GLN A 160 -17.59 1.57 -28.38
N LEU A 161 -16.26 1.77 -28.39
CA LEU A 161 -15.54 2.42 -29.48
C LEU A 161 -14.74 1.42 -30.31
N ASN A 162 -14.63 1.71 -31.60
CA ASN A 162 -13.78 0.95 -32.50
C ASN A 162 -12.33 1.40 -32.35
N PHE A 163 -11.44 0.46 -32.03
CA PHE A 163 -10.02 0.72 -31.89
C PHE A 163 -9.24 0.31 -33.15
N ARG A 164 -8.32 1.18 -33.57
CA ARG A 164 -7.29 0.88 -34.56
C ARG A 164 -6.08 0.33 -33.83
N GLN A 165 -5.61 -0.85 -34.22
CA GLN A 165 -4.48 -1.52 -33.59
C GLN A 165 -3.22 -1.45 -34.46
N ALA A 166 -2.09 -1.07 -33.87
CA ALA A 166 -0.77 -1.13 -34.47
C ALA A 166 0.30 -1.28 -33.37
N ASP A 167 1.34 -2.10 -33.59
CA ASP A 167 2.50 -2.24 -32.70
C ASP A 167 2.16 -2.53 -31.22
N SER A 168 1.18 -3.42 -30.97
CA SER A 168 0.64 -3.71 -29.64
C SER A 168 0.20 -2.45 -28.88
N ILE A 169 -0.42 -1.52 -29.61
CA ILE A 169 -1.10 -0.32 -29.13
C ILE A 169 -2.46 -0.25 -29.84
N ALA A 170 -3.51 0.03 -29.10
CA ALA A 170 -4.85 0.28 -29.62
C ALA A 170 -5.19 1.78 -29.44
N ARG A 171 -5.70 2.42 -30.49
CA ARG A 171 -6.11 3.83 -30.48
C ARG A 171 -7.53 4.02 -30.96
N ALA A 172 -8.27 4.90 -30.29
CA ALA A 172 -9.58 5.36 -30.72
C ALA A 172 -9.65 6.88 -30.60
N ASP A 173 -10.37 7.51 -31.53
CA ASP A 173 -10.66 8.94 -31.49
C ASP A 173 -12.17 9.11 -31.55
N VAL A 174 -12.72 9.94 -30.67
CA VAL A 174 -14.16 10.22 -30.60
C VAL A 174 -14.36 11.72 -30.45
N ASN A 175 -15.33 12.27 -31.17
CA ASN A 175 -15.74 13.66 -30.98
C ASN A 175 -16.98 13.69 -30.09
N LEU A 176 -16.79 13.96 -28.80
CA LEU A 176 -17.89 13.96 -27.84
C LEU A 176 -18.79 15.17 -28.05
N GLN A 177 -20.09 14.94 -27.97
CA GLN A 177 -21.14 15.95 -27.93
C GLN A 177 -21.78 15.97 -26.54
N GLN A 178 -22.36 17.10 -26.17
CA GLN A 178 -23.08 17.25 -24.91
C GLN A 178 -24.13 16.13 -24.72
N GLY A 179 -24.02 15.42 -23.60
CA GLY A 179 -24.88 14.27 -23.28
C GLY A 179 -24.25 12.91 -23.58
N ASP A 180 -23.17 12.86 -24.35
CA ASP A 180 -22.44 11.61 -24.60
C ASP A 180 -21.84 11.03 -23.32
N GLU A 181 -21.98 9.71 -23.16
CA GLU A 181 -21.45 8.95 -22.02
C GLU A 181 -20.92 7.58 -22.48
N TYR A 182 -19.62 7.35 -22.24
CA TYR A 182 -18.91 6.11 -22.52
C TYR A 182 -18.36 5.48 -21.24
N TYR A 183 -18.38 4.14 -21.19
CA TYR A 183 -17.79 3.36 -20.11
C TYR A 183 -16.76 2.41 -20.69
N PHE A 184 -15.60 2.35 -20.05
CA PHE A 184 -14.52 1.42 -20.35
C PHE A 184 -14.30 0.55 -19.13
N ALA A 185 -14.19 -0.76 -19.33
CA ALA A 185 -13.79 -1.70 -18.28
C ALA A 185 -12.56 -2.47 -18.75
N LEU A 186 -11.47 -2.36 -18.00
CA LEU A 186 -10.26 -3.17 -18.19
C LEU A 186 -10.22 -4.21 -17.08
N GLU A 187 -10.62 -5.44 -17.42
CA GLU A 187 -10.64 -6.59 -16.49
C GLU A 187 -9.38 -7.43 -16.68
N TYR A 188 -8.81 -7.89 -15.57
CA TYR A 188 -7.74 -8.88 -15.54
C TYR A 188 -8.28 -10.28 -15.25
N CYS A 189 -7.73 -11.28 -15.93
CA CYS A 189 -7.83 -12.67 -15.50
C CYS A 189 -6.51 -13.42 -15.73
N SER A 190 -6.35 -14.55 -15.04
CA SER A 190 -5.34 -15.54 -15.36
C SER A 190 -5.84 -16.47 -16.46
N THR A 191 -4.93 -17.07 -17.23
CA THR A 191 -5.27 -18.16 -18.17
C THR A 191 -5.99 -19.34 -17.49
N SER A 192 -5.79 -19.53 -16.17
CA SER A 192 -6.49 -20.55 -15.37
C SER A 192 -7.97 -20.25 -15.15
N ASP A 193 -8.35 -18.97 -15.23
CA ASP A 193 -9.69 -18.48 -14.88
C ASP A 193 -10.52 -18.17 -16.14
N MET A 194 -10.03 -18.59 -17.30
CA MET A 194 -10.71 -18.45 -18.58
C MET A 194 -12.00 -19.28 -18.64
N PRO A 195 -13.01 -18.84 -19.41
CA PRO A 195 -13.00 -17.70 -20.33
C PRO A 195 -13.28 -16.34 -19.67
N ILE A 196 -12.63 -15.28 -20.18
CA ILE A 196 -12.97 -13.88 -19.90
C ILE A 196 -14.01 -13.38 -20.91
N TYR A 197 -14.95 -12.55 -20.46
CA TYR A 197 -16.02 -12.02 -21.30
C TYR A 197 -16.09 -10.49 -21.21
N PRO A 198 -16.42 -9.80 -22.31
CA PRO A 198 -16.64 -8.36 -22.27
C PRO A 198 -17.77 -8.00 -21.30
N TRP A 199 -17.66 -6.85 -20.64
CA TRP A 199 -18.67 -6.37 -19.71
C TRP A 199 -19.79 -5.62 -20.43
N PRO A 200 -21.06 -6.06 -20.33
CA PRO A 200 -22.18 -5.26 -20.79
C PRO A 200 -22.18 -3.88 -20.11
N LYS A 201 -22.72 -2.86 -20.79
CA LYS A 201 -22.76 -1.48 -20.26
C LYS A 201 -23.45 -1.42 -18.90
N GLU A 202 -24.49 -2.22 -18.71
CA GLU A 202 -25.26 -2.34 -17.47
C GLU A 202 -24.39 -2.87 -16.32
N LYS A 203 -23.52 -3.85 -16.59
CA LYS A 203 -22.56 -4.38 -15.61
C LYS A 203 -21.55 -3.29 -15.22
N MET A 204 -21.01 -2.55 -16.19
CA MET A 204 -20.09 -1.44 -15.91
C MET A 204 -20.75 -0.36 -15.03
N ILE A 205 -21.99 0.03 -15.33
CA ILE A 205 -22.76 1.00 -14.53
C ILE A 205 -23.00 0.46 -13.11
N GLN A 206 -23.39 -0.81 -12.99
CA GLN A 206 -23.64 -1.45 -11.70
C GLN A 206 -22.39 -1.44 -10.81
N TYR A 207 -21.25 -1.88 -11.33
CA TYR A 207 -19.99 -1.89 -10.58
C TYR A 207 -19.46 -0.49 -10.29
N PHE A 208 -19.63 0.46 -11.22
CA PHE A 208 -19.25 1.86 -11.00
C PHE A 208 -20.02 2.48 -9.82
N ARG A 209 -21.36 2.34 -9.82
CA ARG A 209 -22.22 2.84 -8.74
C ARG A 209 -21.98 2.09 -7.43
N GLY A 210 -21.86 0.76 -7.51
CA GLY A 210 -21.57 -0.10 -6.36
C GLY A 210 -20.25 0.26 -5.69
N THR A 211 -19.21 0.55 -6.47
CA THR A 211 -17.90 0.97 -5.93
C THR A 211 -17.97 2.31 -5.21
N ILE A 212 -18.68 3.29 -5.78
CA ILE A 212 -18.92 4.58 -5.11
C ILE A 212 -19.66 4.37 -3.79
N ASN A 213 -20.69 3.53 -3.79
CA ASN A 213 -21.48 3.24 -2.60
C ASN A 213 -20.68 2.48 -1.53
N ALA A 214 -19.84 1.53 -1.94
CA ALA A 214 -18.97 0.77 -1.05
C ALA A 214 -18.00 1.68 -0.29
N TRP A 215 -17.27 2.55 -1.00
CA TRP A 215 -16.35 3.50 -0.38
C TRP A 215 -17.07 4.53 0.51
N ARG A 216 -18.24 5.02 0.10
CA ARG A 216 -19.06 5.92 0.93
C ARG A 216 -19.53 5.23 2.19
N SER A 217 -20.01 4.00 2.07
CA SER A 217 -20.46 3.21 3.21
C SER A 217 -19.31 2.97 4.19
N TRP A 218 -18.13 2.59 3.69
CA TRP A 218 -16.94 2.49 4.54
C TRP A 218 -16.65 3.83 5.23
N SER A 219 -16.57 4.94 4.49
CA SER A 219 -16.29 6.24 5.09
C SER A 219 -17.32 6.62 6.17
N ILE A 220 -18.61 6.44 5.92
CA ILE A 220 -19.68 6.77 6.89
C ILE A 220 -19.49 6.00 8.20
N LEU A 221 -19.11 4.73 8.14
CA LEU A 221 -18.84 3.92 9.33
C LEU A 221 -17.56 4.34 10.07
N HIS A 222 -16.57 4.85 9.34
CA HIS A 222 -15.20 5.09 9.83
C HIS A 222 -14.85 6.58 9.95
N GLN A 223 -15.82 7.45 10.23
CA GLN A 223 -15.64 8.91 10.34
C GLN A 223 -15.98 9.46 11.74
N ASN A 224 -15.82 8.65 12.78
CA ASN A 224 -16.18 9.01 14.16
C ASN A 224 -15.25 10.08 14.76
N TYR A 225 -14.02 10.24 14.26
CA TYR A 225 -13.09 11.27 14.74
C TYR A 225 -13.66 12.69 14.59
N GLN A 226 -13.70 13.46 15.68
CA GLN A 226 -14.19 14.85 15.74
C GLN A 226 -13.14 15.87 16.19
N GLY A 227 -11.86 15.47 16.29
CA GLY A 227 -10.78 16.36 16.74
C GLY A 227 -10.25 17.32 15.67
N PRO A 228 -9.14 18.02 15.96
CA PRO A 228 -8.48 18.91 15.00
C PRO A 228 -8.12 18.21 13.69
N TRP A 229 -8.16 18.94 12.57
CA TRP A 229 -7.83 18.41 11.24
C TRP A 229 -8.72 17.24 10.79
N LYS A 230 -9.98 17.19 11.27
CA LYS A 230 -10.96 16.14 10.97
C LYS A 230 -10.97 15.67 9.52
N ASP A 231 -11.06 16.60 8.57
CA ASP A 231 -11.14 16.26 7.14
C ASP A 231 -9.86 15.57 6.63
N MET A 232 -8.69 16.00 7.14
CA MET A 232 -7.41 15.34 6.83
C MET A 232 -7.35 13.95 7.44
N VAL A 233 -7.75 13.78 8.70
CA VAL A 233 -7.78 12.46 9.37
C VAL A 233 -8.70 11.49 8.62
N HIS A 234 -9.88 11.95 8.20
CA HIS A 234 -10.82 11.14 7.44
C HIS A 234 -10.28 10.76 6.05
N ALA A 235 -9.59 11.68 5.38
CA ALA A 235 -8.95 11.39 4.10
C ALA A 235 -7.79 10.40 4.25
N SER A 236 -6.91 10.62 5.23
CA SER A 236 -5.80 9.72 5.56
C SER A 236 -6.30 8.31 5.91
N GLY A 237 -7.38 8.18 6.69
CA GLY A 237 -7.98 6.88 7.00
C GLY A 237 -8.41 6.12 5.75
N ARG A 238 -9.03 6.78 4.77
CA ARG A 238 -9.37 6.16 3.47
C ARG A 238 -8.13 5.71 2.70
N PHE A 239 -7.07 6.51 2.68
CA PHE A 239 -5.83 6.13 1.97
C PHE A 239 -5.11 4.97 2.65
N LEU A 240 -5.07 4.94 3.98
CA LEU A 240 -4.54 3.80 4.72
C LEU A 240 -5.35 2.54 4.43
N GLN A 241 -6.70 2.64 4.42
CA GLN A 241 -7.56 1.52 4.01
C GLN A 241 -7.30 1.07 2.56
N ALA A 242 -7.01 2.00 1.66
CA ALA A 242 -6.67 1.71 0.27
C ALA A 242 -5.41 0.85 0.12
N LEU A 243 -4.51 0.87 1.10
CA LEU A 243 -3.25 0.12 1.14
C LEU A 243 -3.40 -1.23 1.87
N THR A 244 -4.56 -1.50 2.46
CA THR A 244 -4.88 -2.78 3.10
C THR A 244 -5.29 -3.80 2.03
N TYR A 245 -4.58 -4.93 1.98
CA TYR A 245 -4.88 -6.06 1.14
C TYR A 245 -6.00 -6.90 1.77
N TYR A 246 -7.22 -6.73 1.27
CA TYR A 246 -8.44 -7.32 1.83
C TYR A 246 -8.34 -8.83 2.12
N PRO A 247 -7.76 -9.68 1.25
CA PRO A 247 -7.74 -11.12 1.46
C PRO A 247 -6.99 -11.59 2.71
N THR A 248 -5.93 -10.88 3.11
CA THR A 248 -5.13 -11.27 4.27
C THR A 248 -5.13 -10.25 5.40
N GLY A 249 -5.41 -8.97 5.12
CA GLY A 249 -5.22 -7.87 6.07
C GLY A 249 -3.81 -7.29 6.07
N ALA A 250 -2.91 -7.77 5.21
CA ALA A 250 -1.58 -7.19 5.05
C ALA A 250 -1.67 -5.72 4.56
N ILE A 251 -0.86 -4.83 5.11
CA ILE A 251 -0.85 -3.40 4.74
C ILE A 251 0.46 -3.09 4.05
N ILE A 252 0.41 -2.61 2.82
CA ILE A 252 1.62 -2.23 2.07
C ILE A 252 2.14 -0.86 2.51
N ALA A 253 3.45 -0.67 2.51
CA ALA A 253 4.05 0.63 2.81
C ALA A 253 3.73 1.69 1.73
N ALA A 254 3.74 1.31 0.44
CA ALA A 254 3.28 2.14 -0.66
C ALA A 254 2.85 1.30 -1.88
N PRO A 255 1.96 1.81 -2.75
CA PRO A 255 1.41 1.05 -3.87
C PRO A 255 2.35 0.98 -5.08
N THR A 256 3.62 1.37 -4.95
CA THR A 256 4.57 1.47 -6.07
C THR A 256 5.95 0.92 -5.70
N THR A 257 6.76 0.70 -6.72
CA THR A 257 8.19 0.41 -6.59
C THR A 257 9.03 1.49 -7.25
N SER A 258 10.27 1.64 -6.79
CA SER A 258 11.35 2.36 -7.46
C SER A 258 11.13 3.85 -7.72
N LEU A 259 10.14 4.44 -7.05
CA LEU A 259 10.08 5.89 -6.95
C LEU A 259 11.21 6.35 -6.00
N PRO A 260 12.01 7.34 -6.38
CA PRO A 260 13.23 7.66 -5.65
C PRO A 260 12.95 8.49 -4.40
N GLU A 261 13.65 8.21 -3.30
CA GLU A 261 13.65 9.09 -2.11
C GLU A 261 14.23 10.48 -2.42
N SER A 262 15.13 10.56 -3.40
CA SER A 262 15.66 11.82 -3.93
C SER A 262 15.84 11.70 -5.43
N SER A 263 15.32 12.65 -6.22
CA SER A 263 15.46 12.63 -7.69
C SER A 263 16.92 12.38 -8.12
N GLY A 264 17.14 11.37 -8.97
CA GLY A 264 18.48 10.94 -9.43
C GLY A 264 19.24 10.03 -8.46
N GLY A 265 18.70 9.76 -7.27
CA GLY A 265 19.30 8.89 -6.26
C GLY A 265 19.13 7.39 -6.55
N SER A 266 19.81 6.58 -5.74
CA SER A 266 19.83 5.12 -5.83
C SER A 266 18.90 4.39 -4.83
N ARG A 267 18.29 5.14 -3.91
CA ARG A 267 17.35 4.64 -2.90
C ARG A 267 15.94 4.59 -3.51
N ASN A 268 15.76 3.59 -4.36
CA ASN A 268 14.57 3.38 -5.18
C ASN A 268 14.05 1.98 -4.86
N TRP A 269 13.29 1.86 -3.77
CA TRP A 269 12.90 0.57 -3.20
C TRP A 269 11.51 0.14 -3.65
N ASP A 270 11.24 -1.15 -3.54
CA ASP A 270 9.90 -1.70 -3.68
C ASP A 270 9.20 -1.67 -2.31
N TYR A 271 8.12 -0.89 -2.22
CA TYR A 271 7.37 -0.65 -0.98
C TYR A 271 6.02 -1.39 -0.95
N ARG A 272 5.77 -2.29 -1.92
CA ARG A 272 4.48 -2.99 -2.09
C ARG A 272 4.32 -4.21 -1.16
N PHE A 273 5.08 -4.24 -0.08
CA PHE A 273 5.16 -5.33 0.89
C PHE A 273 4.72 -4.86 2.28
N CYS A 274 4.46 -5.81 3.17
CA CYS A 274 3.96 -5.55 4.51
C CYS A 274 5.10 -5.59 5.53
N TRP A 275 5.54 -4.41 5.96
CA TRP A 275 6.43 -4.28 7.13
C TRP A 275 5.60 -4.36 8.40
N ILE A 276 6.04 -5.17 9.37
CA ILE A 276 5.39 -5.24 10.69
C ILE A 276 5.33 -3.85 11.32
N ARG A 277 6.41 -3.06 11.18
CA ARG A 277 6.47 -1.67 11.66
C ARG A 277 5.35 -0.81 11.08
N ASP A 278 5.37 -0.66 9.76
CA ASP A 278 4.51 0.25 9.02
C ASP A 278 3.03 -0.13 9.19
N ALA A 279 2.74 -1.43 9.20
CA ALA A 279 1.40 -1.93 9.46
C ALA A 279 0.97 -1.65 10.92
N SER A 280 1.85 -1.83 11.92
CA SER A 280 1.54 -1.51 13.32
C SER A 280 1.23 -0.02 13.53
N PHE A 281 1.98 0.89 12.90
CA PHE A 281 1.67 2.33 12.92
C PHE A 281 0.37 2.65 12.18
N THR A 282 0.12 1.97 11.06
CA THR A 282 -1.15 2.13 10.33
C THR A 282 -2.34 1.70 11.17
N HIS A 283 -2.23 0.62 11.96
CA HIS A 283 -3.29 0.23 12.89
C HIS A 283 -3.54 1.23 14.00
N ASN A 284 -2.48 1.81 14.57
CA ASN A 284 -2.64 2.87 15.56
C ASN A 284 -3.35 4.09 14.97
N ALA A 285 -3.05 4.44 13.72
CA ALA A 285 -3.73 5.52 13.02
C ALA A 285 -5.19 5.19 12.68
N LEU A 286 -5.46 3.98 12.17
CA LEU A 286 -6.82 3.51 11.86
C LEU A 286 -7.67 3.37 13.13
N TRP A 287 -7.09 2.99 14.26
CA TRP A 287 -7.80 3.00 15.54
C TRP A 287 -8.33 4.39 15.93
N VAL A 288 -7.54 5.44 15.65
CA VAL A 288 -7.93 6.83 15.94
C VAL A 288 -8.89 7.38 14.88
N ALA A 289 -8.60 7.10 13.60
CA ALA A 289 -9.30 7.67 12.46
C ALA A 289 -10.59 6.92 12.13
N ALA A 290 -10.62 5.62 12.37
CA ALA A 290 -11.57 4.64 11.86
C ALA A 290 -11.96 3.66 12.99
N CYS A 291 -12.65 2.57 12.62
CA CYS A 291 -13.03 1.50 13.52
C CYS A 291 -11.96 0.38 13.52
N PRO A 292 -12.04 -0.58 14.46
CA PRO A 292 -11.04 -1.63 14.68
C PRO A 292 -11.28 -2.92 13.90
N ASP A 293 -12.38 -3.10 13.18
CA ASP A 293 -12.68 -4.38 12.51
C ASP A 293 -11.60 -4.78 11.49
N GLU A 294 -11.01 -3.81 10.81
CA GLU A 294 -9.88 -4.01 9.91
C GLU A 294 -8.59 -4.47 10.62
N SER A 295 -8.47 -4.24 11.93
CA SER A 295 -7.27 -4.60 12.70
C SER A 295 -7.17 -6.10 13.00
N ILE A 296 -8.29 -6.83 13.01
CA ILE A 296 -8.32 -8.26 13.30
C ILE A 296 -7.53 -9.03 12.23
N LYS A 297 -7.85 -8.80 10.96
CA LYS A 297 -7.24 -9.51 9.83
C LYS A 297 -5.72 -9.35 9.80
N TYR A 298 -5.20 -8.20 10.22
CA TYR A 298 -3.75 -7.98 10.29
C TYR A 298 -3.07 -8.80 11.38
N PHE A 299 -3.65 -8.87 12.58
CA PHE A 299 -3.06 -9.70 13.65
C PHE A 299 -3.08 -11.18 13.25
N ASP A 300 -4.15 -11.64 12.61
CA ASP A 300 -4.22 -12.99 12.02
C ASP A 300 -3.12 -13.21 10.97
N PHE A 301 -2.97 -12.27 10.02
CA PHE A 301 -1.90 -12.31 9.02
C PHE A 301 -0.52 -12.39 9.67
N THR A 302 -0.26 -11.52 10.64
CA THR A 302 1.04 -11.44 11.32
C THR A 302 1.32 -12.71 12.11
N ALA A 303 0.31 -13.25 12.81
CA ALA A 303 0.40 -14.50 13.53
C ALA A 303 0.75 -15.65 12.58
N HIS A 304 0.04 -15.79 11.47
CA HIS A 304 0.29 -16.83 10.48
C HIS A 304 1.66 -16.69 9.78
N ALA A 305 2.04 -15.47 9.37
CA ALA A 305 3.32 -15.21 8.72
C ALA A 305 4.52 -15.39 9.65
N ALA A 306 4.39 -15.07 10.94
CA ALA A 306 5.48 -15.16 11.92
C ALA A 306 5.63 -16.56 12.56
N LEU A 307 4.58 -17.39 12.56
CA LEU A 307 4.53 -18.66 13.32
C LEU A 307 5.70 -19.60 13.01
N SER A 308 6.12 -19.68 11.74
CA SER A 308 7.20 -20.56 11.29
C SER A 308 8.56 -20.16 11.88
N HIS A 309 8.83 -18.86 12.00
CA HIS A 309 10.05 -18.33 12.60
C HIS A 309 10.08 -18.57 14.11
N ILE A 310 8.96 -18.31 14.78
CA ILE A 310 8.81 -18.47 16.22
C ILE A 310 9.06 -19.93 16.63
N LYS A 311 8.42 -20.89 15.96
CA LYS A 311 8.61 -22.33 16.22
C LYS A 311 10.05 -22.81 16.05
N ARG A 312 10.85 -22.11 15.24
CA ARG A 312 12.27 -22.42 14.98
C ARG A 312 13.23 -21.59 15.84
N ASN A 313 12.73 -20.76 16.76
CA ASN A 313 13.51 -19.81 17.58
C ASN A 313 14.39 -18.87 16.73
N LEU A 314 13.89 -18.50 15.54
CA LEU A 314 14.53 -17.56 14.63
C LEU A 314 14.04 -16.13 14.92
N HIS A 315 14.78 -15.14 14.42
CA HIS A 315 14.21 -13.79 14.33
C HIS A 315 13.01 -13.80 13.39
N VAL A 316 12.00 -12.99 13.72
CA VAL A 316 10.89 -12.77 12.81
C VAL A 316 11.38 -11.82 11.74
N GLN A 317 11.04 -12.16 10.49
CA GLN A 317 11.30 -11.34 9.32
C GLN A 317 10.56 -10.00 9.44
N ALA A 318 11.23 -8.89 9.10
CA ALA A 318 10.67 -7.56 9.29
C ALA A 318 9.54 -7.22 8.30
N VAL A 319 9.64 -7.76 7.08
CA VAL A 319 8.77 -7.46 5.95
C VAL A 319 8.37 -8.72 5.22
N PHE A 320 7.08 -8.90 4.93
CA PHE A 320 6.54 -10.07 4.23
C PHE A 320 5.86 -9.66 2.92
N GLY A 321 5.77 -10.61 1.99
CA GLY A 321 4.83 -10.49 0.88
C GLY A 321 3.40 -10.41 1.41
N ILE A 322 2.48 -9.82 0.64
CA ILE A 322 1.12 -9.58 1.14
C ILE A 322 0.31 -10.88 1.32
N GLY A 323 0.78 -11.99 0.76
CA GLY A 323 0.29 -13.34 0.99
C GLY A 323 1.04 -14.11 2.09
N GLY A 324 1.99 -13.47 2.77
CA GLY A 324 2.84 -14.08 3.80
C GLY A 324 4.16 -14.64 3.26
N GLU A 325 4.51 -14.32 2.01
CA GLU A 325 5.71 -14.83 1.36
C GLU A 325 6.99 -14.36 2.08
N HIS A 326 7.93 -15.29 2.29
CA HIS A 326 9.18 -15.04 3.00
C HIS A 326 10.32 -14.55 2.10
N ASP A 327 10.35 -14.96 0.83
CA ASP A 327 11.40 -14.56 -0.12
C ASP A 327 10.93 -13.35 -0.93
N LEU A 328 11.51 -12.19 -0.63
CA LEU A 328 11.29 -10.94 -1.36
C LEU A 328 12.54 -10.53 -2.13
N SER A 329 13.24 -11.49 -2.72
CA SER A 329 14.50 -11.28 -3.44
C SER A 329 14.44 -10.10 -4.39
N GLU A 330 15.35 -9.15 -4.16
CA GLU A 330 15.48 -7.94 -4.95
C GLU A 330 16.14 -8.25 -6.29
N ARG A 331 15.59 -7.71 -7.38
CA ARG A 331 16.21 -7.72 -8.71
C ARG A 331 16.09 -6.36 -9.37
N GLU A 332 17.07 -6.01 -10.18
CA GLU A 332 17.07 -4.77 -10.95
C GLU A 332 16.41 -4.96 -12.32
N LEU A 333 15.75 -3.91 -12.82
CA LEU A 333 15.10 -3.85 -14.13
C LEU A 333 15.83 -2.85 -15.03
N PRO A 334 16.98 -3.21 -15.63
CA PRO A 334 17.86 -2.28 -16.34
C PRO A 334 17.24 -1.70 -17.63
N HIS A 335 16.20 -2.34 -18.16
CA HIS A 335 15.46 -1.87 -19.33
C HIS A 335 14.57 -0.66 -19.04
N LEU A 336 14.27 -0.37 -17.77
CA LEU A 336 13.52 0.81 -17.36
C LEU A 336 14.46 1.97 -17.04
N SER A 337 14.14 3.15 -17.56
CA SER A 337 14.92 4.37 -17.29
C SER A 337 14.78 4.87 -15.85
N GLY A 338 13.65 4.60 -15.19
CA GLY A 338 13.34 5.04 -13.83
C GLY A 338 12.76 6.46 -13.80
N TRP A 339 11.98 6.79 -12.77
CA TRP A 339 11.33 8.11 -12.70
C TRP A 339 12.37 9.23 -12.71
N ARG A 340 12.29 10.13 -13.70
CA ARG A 340 13.29 11.18 -13.97
C ARG A 340 14.73 10.65 -14.15
N GLY A 341 14.87 9.44 -14.69
CA GLY A 341 16.17 8.79 -14.87
C GLY A 341 16.81 8.27 -13.58
N SER A 342 16.05 8.23 -12.47
CA SER A 342 16.55 7.76 -11.18
C SER A 342 16.76 6.25 -11.22
N ARG A 343 18.01 5.83 -11.02
CA ARG A 343 18.44 4.45 -11.19
C ARG A 343 19.12 3.91 -9.94
N PRO A 344 19.06 2.59 -9.73
CA PRO A 344 18.38 1.60 -10.57
C PRO A 344 16.89 1.50 -10.26
N VAL A 345 16.15 0.87 -11.16
CA VAL A 345 14.78 0.40 -10.91
C VAL A 345 14.88 -1.01 -10.35
N ARG A 346 14.21 -1.29 -9.23
CA ARG A 346 14.22 -2.58 -8.53
C ARG A 346 12.82 -3.10 -8.27
N VAL A 347 12.69 -4.41 -8.13
CA VAL A 347 11.49 -5.06 -7.61
C VAL A 347 11.91 -6.09 -6.58
N GLY A 348 11.05 -6.36 -5.59
CA GLY A 348 11.49 -7.04 -4.37
C GLY A 348 12.25 -6.10 -3.44
N ASN A 349 12.52 -6.55 -2.22
CA ASN A 349 13.18 -5.73 -1.21
C ASN A 349 14.03 -6.56 -0.26
N ASN A 350 15.35 -6.40 -0.31
CA ASN A 350 16.30 -7.15 0.51
C ASN A 350 16.21 -6.88 2.03
N ALA A 351 15.36 -5.96 2.49
CA ALA A 351 15.05 -5.79 3.91
C ALA A 351 14.56 -7.08 4.58
N TRP A 352 13.97 -8.02 3.82
CA TRP A 352 13.54 -9.32 4.35
C TRP A 352 14.68 -10.16 4.97
N LYS A 353 15.93 -9.92 4.55
CA LYS A 353 17.14 -10.58 5.08
C LYS A 353 17.70 -9.88 6.32
N GLN A 354 17.20 -8.69 6.64
CA GLN A 354 17.72 -7.90 7.74
C GLN A 354 17.13 -8.35 9.07
N LYS A 355 17.96 -8.28 10.10
CA LYS A 355 17.51 -8.37 11.48
C LYS A 355 17.10 -6.98 11.94
N GLN A 356 15.85 -6.84 12.36
CA GLN A 356 15.28 -5.62 12.91
C GLN A 356 14.58 -6.01 14.21
N MET A 357 14.99 -5.44 15.33
CA MET A 357 14.39 -5.76 16.63
C MET A 357 13.26 -4.81 17.02
N ASP A 358 13.11 -3.71 16.29
CA ASP A 358 12.05 -2.73 16.47
C ASP A 358 10.65 -3.32 16.30
N ILE A 359 10.51 -4.25 15.35
CA ILE A 359 9.23 -4.90 15.01
C ILE A 359 8.51 -5.51 16.20
N TYR A 360 9.24 -6.02 17.21
CA TYR A 360 8.63 -6.65 18.38
C TYR A 360 7.92 -5.62 19.26
N GLY A 361 8.52 -4.45 19.44
CA GLY A 361 7.94 -3.37 20.23
C GLY A 361 6.74 -2.77 19.54
N GLU A 362 6.87 -2.52 18.24
CA GLU A 362 5.82 -1.89 17.43
C GLU A 362 4.56 -2.76 17.37
N LEU A 363 4.71 -4.07 17.19
CA LEU A 363 3.58 -5.00 17.18
C LEU A 363 2.89 -5.07 18.56
N LEU A 364 3.66 -5.19 19.64
CA LEU A 364 3.11 -5.31 20.99
C LEU A 364 2.51 -3.99 21.50
N ASP A 365 3.00 -2.84 21.03
CA ASP A 365 2.41 -1.53 21.32
C ASP A 365 1.08 -1.36 20.59
N ALA A 366 0.99 -1.75 19.31
CA ALA A 366 -0.27 -1.79 18.59
C ALA A 366 -1.29 -2.75 19.25
N ALA A 367 -0.84 -3.94 19.67
CA ALA A 367 -1.69 -4.89 20.41
C ALA A 367 -2.19 -4.32 21.74
N MET A 368 -1.37 -3.53 22.46
CA MET A 368 -1.80 -2.88 23.71
C MET A 368 -2.86 -1.80 23.47
N ILE A 369 -2.72 -1.01 22.41
CA ILE A 369 -3.73 0.00 22.05
C ILE A 369 -5.06 -0.68 21.70
N LEU A 370 -4.99 -1.81 21.01
CA LEU A 370 -6.13 -2.59 20.55
C LEU A 370 -6.52 -3.72 21.52
N LYS A 371 -6.07 -3.66 22.78
CA LYS A 371 -6.16 -4.78 23.72
C LYS A 371 -7.58 -5.32 23.92
N ASP A 372 -8.59 -4.46 23.91
CA ASP A 372 -9.99 -4.90 24.10
C ASP A 372 -10.50 -5.71 22.90
N TYR A 373 -9.89 -5.56 21.72
CA TYR A 373 -10.10 -6.39 20.53
C TYR A 373 -9.18 -7.61 20.53
N VAL A 374 -7.94 -7.47 21.01
CA VAL A 374 -7.02 -8.61 21.17
C VAL A 374 -7.61 -9.66 22.14
N LYS A 375 -8.39 -9.24 23.15
CA LYS A 375 -9.11 -10.14 24.08
C LYS A 375 -10.02 -11.15 23.38
N VAL A 376 -10.57 -10.81 22.22
CA VAL A 376 -11.51 -11.67 21.49
C VAL A 376 -10.82 -12.52 20.41
N GLN A 377 -9.49 -12.44 20.31
CA GLN A 377 -8.71 -13.21 19.33
C GLN A 377 -8.58 -14.67 19.71
N ASP A 378 -8.17 -15.48 18.74
CA ASP A 378 -7.88 -16.88 18.89
C ASP A 378 -6.63 -17.14 19.75
N ARG A 379 -6.39 -18.43 20.03
CA ARG A 379 -5.30 -18.87 20.91
C ARG A 379 -3.93 -18.68 20.26
N GLU A 380 -3.83 -18.88 18.95
CA GLU A 380 -2.60 -18.77 18.18
C GLU A 380 -2.08 -17.34 18.20
N THR A 381 -2.96 -16.35 18.04
CA THR A 381 -2.60 -14.92 18.17
C THR A 381 -2.03 -14.60 19.55
N ARG A 382 -2.65 -15.10 20.63
CA ARG A 382 -2.13 -14.91 22.00
C ARG A 382 -0.74 -15.52 22.20
N ILE A 383 -0.54 -16.74 21.70
CA ILE A 383 0.76 -17.43 21.76
C ILE A 383 1.83 -16.63 21.01
N VAL A 384 1.50 -16.15 19.80
CA VAL A 384 2.44 -15.35 19.00
C VAL A 384 2.85 -14.07 19.75
N LEU A 385 1.91 -13.33 20.35
CA LEU A 385 2.24 -12.11 21.10
C LEU A 385 3.15 -12.40 22.30
N ALA A 386 2.89 -13.47 23.05
CA ALA A 386 3.73 -13.88 24.16
C ALA A 386 5.14 -14.31 23.70
N ASP A 387 5.21 -15.08 22.62
CA ASP A 387 6.47 -15.57 22.07
C ASP A 387 7.32 -14.45 21.43
N MET A 388 6.68 -13.44 20.83
CA MET A 388 7.35 -12.22 20.34
C MET A 388 8.03 -11.47 21.50
N ALA A 389 7.37 -11.35 22.65
CA ALA A 389 7.94 -10.75 23.84
C ALA A 389 9.10 -11.57 24.41
N ASP A 390 9.02 -12.90 24.36
CA ASP A 390 10.13 -13.78 24.73
C ASP A 390 11.32 -13.62 23.80
N ILE A 391 11.11 -13.56 22.48
CA ILE A 391 12.19 -13.35 21.52
C ILE A 391 12.86 -12.00 21.78
N ALA A 392 12.09 -10.93 21.97
CA ALA A 392 12.63 -9.62 22.35
C ALA A 392 13.44 -9.71 23.66
N SER A 393 12.89 -10.37 24.68
CA SER A 393 13.54 -10.56 25.98
C SER A 393 14.85 -11.38 25.89
N LEU A 394 14.92 -12.37 25.01
CA LEU A 394 16.09 -13.24 24.86
C LEU A 394 17.17 -12.63 23.98
N LYS A 395 16.79 -11.88 22.93
CA LYS A 395 17.71 -11.46 21.87
C LYS A 395 18.04 -9.97 21.86
N TRP A 396 17.50 -9.16 22.77
CA TRP A 396 17.74 -7.70 22.78
C TRP A 396 19.21 -7.30 22.81
N MET A 397 20.12 -8.13 23.32
CA MET A 397 21.56 -7.85 23.35
C MET A 397 22.27 -8.02 22.01
N GLU A 398 21.62 -8.56 20.96
CA GLU A 398 22.27 -8.71 19.66
C GLU A 398 22.31 -7.36 18.88
N LYS A 399 23.13 -7.27 17.85
CA LYS A 399 23.15 -6.11 16.93
C LYS A 399 22.15 -6.32 15.80
N ASP A 400 21.59 -5.25 15.28
CA ASP A 400 20.56 -5.26 14.22
C ASP A 400 20.76 -4.10 13.23
N GLN A 401 19.84 -3.92 12.28
CA GLN A 401 19.92 -2.89 11.23
C GLN A 401 19.10 -1.62 11.52
N GLY A 402 18.42 -1.57 12.66
CA GLY A 402 17.62 -0.43 13.08
C GLY A 402 16.39 -0.18 12.21
N ILE A 403 15.59 0.80 12.63
CA ILE A 403 14.34 1.21 11.97
C ILE A 403 14.56 1.73 10.54
N TRP A 404 15.72 2.32 10.27
CA TRP A 404 16.05 2.90 8.96
C TRP A 404 16.68 1.89 7.99
N GLU A 405 16.70 0.61 8.33
CA GLU A 405 17.09 -0.49 7.44
C GLU A 405 18.49 -0.32 6.83
N ILE A 406 19.40 0.25 7.62
CA ILE A 406 20.67 0.76 7.12
C ILE A 406 21.44 -0.40 6.49
N ARG A 407 21.81 -0.26 5.20
CA ARG A 407 22.62 -1.24 4.46
C ARG A 407 24.10 -1.15 4.86
N ALA A 408 24.39 -1.26 6.16
CA ALA A 408 25.72 -1.19 6.77
C ALA A 408 25.90 -2.34 7.80
N PRO A 409 27.06 -2.45 8.47
CA PRO A 409 27.22 -3.42 9.56
C PRO A 409 26.25 -3.14 10.70
N ALA A 410 25.67 -4.21 11.25
CA ALA A 410 24.73 -4.14 12.35
C ALA A 410 25.32 -3.45 13.60
N ARG A 411 24.49 -2.72 14.33
CA ARG A 411 24.87 -1.97 15.55
C ARG A 411 23.86 -2.20 16.67
N HIS A 412 24.15 -1.69 17.87
CA HIS A 412 23.15 -1.59 18.94
C HIS A 412 22.39 -0.28 18.74
N PHE A 413 21.38 -0.28 17.87
CA PHE A 413 20.53 0.88 17.65
C PHE A 413 19.67 1.16 18.88
N THR A 414 19.67 2.41 19.32
CA THR A 414 18.95 2.84 20.53
C THR A 414 17.46 2.60 20.40
N TYR A 415 16.87 2.93 19.25
CA TYR A 415 15.46 2.69 18.98
C TYR A 415 15.10 1.20 19.02
N SER A 416 15.94 0.32 18.47
CA SER A 416 15.74 -1.12 18.52
C SER A 416 15.71 -1.65 19.97
N LYS A 417 16.58 -1.13 20.85
CA LYS A 417 16.56 -1.50 22.27
C LYS A 417 15.35 -0.94 22.99
N LEU A 418 14.96 0.29 22.67
CA LEU A 418 13.73 0.90 23.17
C LEU A 418 12.52 0.03 22.80
N MET A 419 12.42 -0.44 21.56
CA MET A 419 11.31 -1.29 21.13
C MET A 419 11.33 -2.69 21.77
N CYS A 420 12.51 -3.28 22.01
CA CYS A 420 12.58 -4.48 22.86
C CYS A 420 12.06 -4.23 24.28
N TRP A 421 12.36 -3.05 24.86
CA TRP A 421 11.79 -2.66 26.15
C TRP A 421 10.27 -2.52 26.08
N VAL A 422 9.74 -1.86 25.04
CA VAL A 422 8.30 -1.71 24.80
C VAL A 422 7.63 -3.06 24.68
N ALA A 423 8.17 -3.99 23.88
CA ALA A 423 7.60 -5.32 23.69
C ALA A 423 7.36 -6.03 25.03
N VAL A 424 8.39 -6.05 25.88
CA VAL A 424 8.34 -6.68 27.20
C VAL A 424 7.42 -5.92 28.15
N ASP A 425 7.43 -4.58 28.12
CA ASP A 425 6.57 -3.74 28.94
C ASP A 425 5.08 -3.98 28.65
N ARG A 426 4.70 -4.00 27.36
CA ARG A 426 3.33 -4.24 26.93
C ARG A 426 2.88 -5.66 27.21
N ALA A 427 3.76 -6.65 27.00
CA ALA A 427 3.46 -8.04 27.34
C ALA A 427 3.19 -8.23 28.84
N ILE A 428 3.93 -7.55 29.73
CA ILE A 428 3.63 -7.54 31.17
C ILE A 428 2.24 -6.94 31.43
N GLY A 429 1.91 -5.81 30.78
CA GLY A 429 0.61 -5.16 30.95
C GLY A 429 -0.58 -5.95 30.37
N MET A 430 -0.31 -6.87 29.44
CA MET A 430 -1.31 -7.76 28.83
C MET A 430 -1.20 -9.22 29.29
N ALA A 431 -0.37 -9.56 30.29
CA ALA A 431 0.01 -10.94 30.58
C ALA A 431 -1.17 -11.89 30.86
N GLU A 432 -2.22 -11.40 31.53
CA GLU A 432 -3.45 -12.17 31.76
C GLU A 432 -4.19 -12.43 30.44
N MET A 433 -4.30 -11.41 29.58
CA MET A 433 -4.99 -11.48 28.30
C MET A 433 -4.33 -12.44 27.32
N ILE A 434 -3.00 -12.46 27.28
CA ILE A 434 -2.22 -13.34 26.39
C ILE A 434 -1.86 -14.68 27.06
N GLU A 435 -2.44 -14.98 28.23
CA GLU A 435 -2.23 -16.23 28.99
C GLU A 435 -0.76 -16.53 29.34
N ALA A 436 0.03 -15.50 29.67
CA ALA A 436 1.48 -15.60 29.90
C ALA A 436 1.93 -15.11 31.30
N ASN A 437 1.07 -15.27 32.31
CA ASN A 437 1.36 -14.85 33.69
C ASN A 437 2.62 -15.50 34.29
N ASP A 438 2.94 -16.71 33.86
CA ASP A 438 4.15 -17.46 34.25
C ASP A 438 5.44 -16.80 33.75
N ARG A 439 5.39 -16.03 32.65
CA ARG A 439 6.56 -15.36 32.04
C ARG A 439 6.88 -13.99 32.65
N VAL A 440 5.93 -13.38 33.36
CA VAL A 440 6.00 -12.00 33.89
C VAL A 440 7.23 -11.73 34.74
N ALA A 441 7.63 -12.67 35.59
CA ALA A 441 8.80 -12.50 36.46
C ALA A 441 10.10 -12.34 35.66
N SER A 442 10.27 -13.15 34.61
CA SER A 442 11.41 -13.09 33.68
C SER A 442 11.39 -11.76 32.91
N TRP A 443 10.25 -11.41 32.34
CA TRP A 443 10.05 -10.15 31.61
C TRP A 443 10.37 -8.91 32.44
N LYS A 444 9.95 -8.85 33.72
CA LYS A 444 10.27 -7.72 34.60
C LYS A 444 11.79 -7.54 34.79
N LYS A 445 12.52 -8.65 34.94
CA LYS A 445 13.99 -8.62 35.05
C LYS A 445 14.62 -8.09 33.76
N THR A 446 14.20 -8.59 32.61
CA THR A 446 14.71 -8.14 31.30
C THR A 446 14.35 -6.68 31.01
N ARG A 447 13.11 -6.26 31.27
CA ARG A 447 12.66 -4.87 31.10
C ARG A 447 13.57 -3.90 31.87
N LYS A 448 13.93 -4.25 33.12
CA LYS A 448 14.87 -3.45 33.91
C LYS A 448 16.27 -3.43 33.27
N ALA A 449 16.80 -4.58 32.88
CA ALA A 449 18.13 -4.67 32.27
C ALA A 449 18.24 -3.84 30.97
N ILE A 450 17.22 -3.88 30.11
CA ILE A 450 17.17 -3.06 28.89
C ILE A 450 17.15 -1.57 29.25
N LYS A 451 16.30 -1.17 30.21
CA LYS A 451 16.19 0.23 30.64
C LYS A 451 17.52 0.76 31.17
N ASP A 452 18.16 0.03 32.08
CA ASP A 452 19.46 0.42 32.64
C ASP A 452 20.52 0.54 31.54
N SER A 453 20.50 -0.34 30.54
CA SER A 453 21.44 -0.33 29.43
C SER A 453 21.24 0.85 28.49
N ILE A 454 20.00 1.18 28.11
CA ILE A 454 19.72 2.36 27.28
C ILE A 454 20.19 3.63 27.99
N LEU A 455 19.84 3.79 29.27
CA LEU A 455 20.23 4.98 30.04
C LEU A 455 21.75 5.11 30.21
N SER A 456 22.47 3.99 30.29
CA SER A 456 23.93 4.00 30.48
C SER A 456 24.71 4.13 29.17
N TYR A 457 24.22 3.54 28.08
CA TYR A 457 25.00 3.38 26.85
C TYR A 457 24.51 4.22 25.68
N ALA A 458 23.23 4.64 25.65
CA ALA A 458 22.71 5.48 24.56
C ALA A 458 22.84 6.98 24.85
N TRP A 459 22.95 7.37 26.12
CA TRP A 459 23.18 8.76 26.51
C TRP A 459 24.62 9.18 26.20
N ASN A 460 24.76 10.28 25.47
CA ASN A 460 26.05 10.91 25.22
C ASN A 460 26.14 12.19 26.05
N SER A 461 27.08 12.24 26.99
CA SER A 461 27.26 13.37 27.90
C SER A 461 27.82 14.63 27.25
N GLU A 462 28.54 14.50 26.12
CA GLU A 462 29.07 15.67 25.39
C GLU A 462 27.98 16.35 24.57
N LEU A 463 27.06 15.56 24.01
CA LEU A 463 25.93 16.06 23.22
C LEU A 463 24.69 16.38 24.07
N GLU A 464 24.69 15.96 25.34
CA GLU A 464 23.53 16.02 26.25
C GLU A 464 22.26 15.43 25.62
N ALA A 465 22.41 14.31 24.91
CA ALA A 465 21.34 13.69 24.15
C ALA A 465 21.46 12.17 24.08
N PHE A 466 20.32 11.50 23.86
CA PHE A 466 20.31 10.11 23.40
C PHE A 466 20.69 10.05 21.92
N THR A 467 21.59 9.15 21.57
CA THR A 467 22.14 9.01 20.22
C THR A 467 21.54 7.81 19.48
N GLN A 468 21.77 7.74 18.16
CA GLN A 468 21.26 6.69 17.27
C GLN A 468 21.64 5.27 17.71
N THR A 469 22.85 5.13 18.25
CA THR A 469 23.42 3.84 18.65
C THR A 469 24.10 3.94 19.99
N PHE A 470 24.22 2.82 20.70
CA PHE A 470 24.98 2.79 21.95
C PHE A 470 26.42 3.24 21.71
N GLN A 471 26.90 4.13 22.57
CA GLN A 471 28.24 4.75 22.54
C GLN A 471 28.52 5.50 21.23
N GLY A 472 27.48 5.88 20.49
CA GLY A 472 27.58 6.68 19.27
C GLY A 472 27.59 8.19 19.54
N ALA A 473 27.76 8.94 18.45
CA ALA A 473 27.68 10.41 18.45
C ALA A 473 26.66 10.95 17.43
N ASP A 474 26.07 10.09 16.59
CA ASP A 474 25.06 10.50 15.62
C ASP A 474 23.71 10.69 16.33
N LEU A 475 23.05 11.82 16.07
CA LEU A 475 21.69 12.08 16.55
C LEU A 475 20.66 11.40 15.64
N ASP A 476 19.55 10.96 16.23
CA ASP A 476 18.44 10.34 15.48
C ASP A 476 17.11 10.69 16.14
N ALA A 477 16.18 11.20 15.34
CA ALA A 477 14.85 11.60 15.78
C ALA A 477 14.02 10.44 16.32
N SER A 478 14.32 9.19 15.97
CA SER A 478 13.67 8.00 16.53
C SER A 478 13.79 7.90 18.05
N THR A 479 14.80 8.53 18.66
CA THR A 479 14.93 8.62 20.12
C THR A 479 13.81 9.43 20.79
N LEU A 480 13.14 10.32 20.05
CA LEU A 480 11.97 11.08 20.55
C LEU A 480 10.75 10.18 20.81
N MET A 481 10.79 8.92 20.39
CA MET A 481 9.76 7.94 20.77
C MET A 481 9.83 7.55 22.25
N MET A 482 10.96 7.76 22.94
CA MET A 482 11.12 7.40 24.34
C MET A 482 10.02 7.98 25.26
N PRO A 483 9.71 9.30 25.24
CA PRO A 483 8.60 9.83 26.02
C PRO A 483 7.22 9.36 25.51
N ILE A 484 7.06 9.19 24.19
CA ILE A 484 5.79 8.78 23.58
C ILE A 484 5.36 7.38 24.05
N VAL A 485 6.32 6.45 24.15
CA VAL A 485 6.05 5.08 24.62
C VAL A 485 6.15 4.92 26.14
N GLY A 486 6.37 6.00 26.88
CA GLY A 486 6.45 6.01 28.34
C GLY A 486 7.75 5.46 28.94
N PHE A 487 8.85 5.45 28.18
CA PHE A 487 10.15 4.98 28.66
C PHE A 487 10.78 5.94 29.68
N ILE A 488 10.71 7.25 29.37
CA ILE A 488 11.07 8.39 30.21
C ILE A 488 9.92 9.40 30.21
N ARG A 489 10.00 10.41 31.08
CA ARG A 489 9.09 11.55 30.99
C ARG A 489 9.54 12.49 29.87
N GLY A 490 8.59 13.23 29.29
CA GLY A 490 8.88 14.18 28.22
C GLY A 490 9.13 15.62 28.67
N ASP A 491 9.04 15.88 29.98
CA ASP A 491 9.23 17.20 30.60
C ASP A 491 10.65 17.45 31.12
#